data_AF-A0A1B3W8V2-F1
#
_entry.id   AF-A0A1B3W8V2-F1
#
_cell.length_a   1.000
_cell.length_b   1.000
_cell.length_c   1.000
_cell.angle_alpha   90.00
_cell.angle_beta   90.00
_cell.angle_gamma   90.00
#
_symmetry.space_group_name_H-M   'P 1'
#
loop_
_entity.id
_entity.type
_entity.pdbx_description
1 polymer ?
#
loop_
_entity_poly.entity_id
_entity_poly.type
_entity_poly.pdbx_seq_one_letter_code
_entity_poly.pdbx_strand_id
1 'polypeptide(L)'
;MTAPVLPAVLFVALLGMVITWFVLIRKLYARLERAHPGKYEAMGRPSLVLRNNIATNWATLKFLVGREHRALGDSGLSKLSDAMLGFFAIYLVVFFWLVFFLVGQASAA
;
A
#
# COMPACT_ATOMS: atom_id res chain seq x y z
N MET A 1 8.85 -16.56 -30.54
CA MET A 1 9.63 -16.10 -29.37
C MET A 1 8.86 -14.99 -28.65
N THR A 2 7.88 -15.32 -27.80
CA THR A 2 7.07 -14.29 -27.09
C THR A 2 6.77 -14.67 -25.63
N ALA A 3 7.38 -15.74 -25.10
CA ALA A 3 6.90 -16.42 -23.89
C ALA A 3 7.24 -15.77 -22.51
N PRO A 4 8.33 -14.99 -22.28
CA PRO A 4 8.58 -14.44 -20.94
C PRO A 4 8.47 -12.91 -20.79
N VAL A 5 8.00 -12.17 -21.81
CA VAL A 5 8.00 -10.70 -21.73
C VAL A 5 6.93 -10.17 -20.78
N LEU A 6 5.71 -10.72 -20.84
CA LEU A 6 4.58 -10.24 -20.05
C LEU A 6 4.81 -10.39 -18.53
N PRO A 7 5.24 -11.56 -18.00
CA PRO A 7 5.51 -11.70 -16.57
C PRO A 7 6.64 -10.78 -16.07
N ALA A 8 7.68 -10.57 -16.88
CA ALA A 8 8.78 -9.68 -16.52
C ALA A 8 8.34 -8.20 -16.46
N VAL A 9 7.55 -7.75 -17.45
CA VAL A 9 6.97 -6.39 -17.45
C VAL A 9 6.09 -6.18 -16.22
N LEU A 10 5.23 -7.15 -15.90
CA LEU A 10 4.36 -7.08 -14.72
C LEU A 10 5.16 -7.08 -13.42
N PHE A 11 6.24 -7.88 -13.33
CA PHE A 11 7.12 -7.89 -12.17
C PHE A 11 7.78 -6.52 -11.94
N VAL A 12 8.33 -5.90 -13.00
CA VAL A 12 8.91 -4.55 -12.91
C VAL A 12 7.85 -3.51 -12.55
N ALA A 13 6.64 -3.62 -13.11
CA ALA A 13 5.53 -2.73 -12.77
C ALA A 13 5.12 -2.86 -11.30
N LEU A 14 5.01 -4.09 -10.78
CA LEU A 14 4.71 -4.36 -9.37
C LEU A 14 5.81 -3.81 -8.44
N LEU A 15 7.10 -3.95 -8.80
CA LEU A 15 8.21 -3.32 -8.07
C LEU A 15 8.08 -1.79 -8.06
N GLY A 16 7.76 -1.17 -9.19
CA GLY A 16 7.49 0.27 -9.27
C GLY A 16 6.32 0.70 -8.39
N MET A 17 5.28 -0.14 -8.28
CA MET A 17 4.16 0.10 -7.39
C MET A 17 4.57 0.06 -5.91
N VAL A 18 5.45 -0.86 -5.50
CA VAL A 18 5.98 -0.92 -4.14
C VAL A 18 6.75 0.35 -3.79
N ILE A 19 7.59 0.84 -4.70
CA ILE A 19 8.30 2.13 -4.50
C ILE A 19 7.29 3.28 -4.33
N THR A 20 6.27 3.31 -5.18
CA THR A 20 5.20 4.31 -5.12
C THR A 20 4.45 4.24 -3.78
N TRP A 21 4.17 3.02 -3.28
CA TRP A 21 3.55 2.81 -1.98
C TRP A 21 4.35 3.44 -0.84
N PHE A 22 5.66 3.26 -0.80
CA PHE A 22 6.52 3.89 0.21
C PHE A 22 6.46 5.42 0.16
N VAL A 23 6.41 6.01 -1.04
CA VAL A 23 6.24 7.47 -1.20
C VAL A 23 4.89 7.93 -0.65
N LEU A 24 3.81 7.19 -0.92
CA LEU A 24 2.47 7.50 -0.42
C LEU A 24 2.39 7.38 1.12
N ILE A 25 3.00 6.35 1.69
CA ILE A 25 3.09 6.16 3.15
C ILE A 25 3.84 7.32 3.79
N ARG A 26 4.96 7.77 3.21
CA ARG A 26 5.68 8.95 3.70
C ARG A 26 4.80 10.20 3.70
N LYS A 27 4.02 10.41 2.64
CA LYS A 27 3.07 11.53 2.54
C LYS A 27 1.97 11.41 3.58
N LEU A 28 1.43 10.21 3.79
CA LEU A 28 0.39 9.94 4.78
C LEU A 28 0.87 10.28 6.19
N TYR A 29 2.02 9.73 6.60
CA TYR A 29 2.57 9.95 7.94
C TYR A 29 2.96 11.41 8.16
N ALA A 30 3.59 12.07 7.17
CA ALA A 30 3.92 13.49 7.28
C ALA A 30 2.67 14.37 7.46
N ARG A 31 1.54 14.01 6.81
CA ARG A 31 0.28 14.74 6.98
C ARG A 31 -0.35 14.45 8.34
N LEU A 32 -0.37 13.19 8.78
CA LEU A 32 -0.87 12.81 10.10
C LEU A 32 -0.09 13.48 11.22
N GLU A 33 1.24 13.48 11.16
CA GLU A 33 2.10 14.12 12.16
C GLU A 33 1.86 15.63 12.26
N ARG A 34 1.65 16.31 11.12
CA ARG A 34 1.45 17.76 11.08
C ARG A 34 0.04 18.21 11.44
N ALA A 35 -0.98 17.52 10.94
CA ALA A 35 -2.37 17.96 11.03
C ALA A 35 -3.20 17.17 12.04
N HIS A 36 -2.81 15.95 12.38
CA HIS A 36 -3.54 15.04 13.27
C HIS A 36 -2.58 14.33 14.26
N PRO A 37 -1.75 15.08 15.02
CA PRO A 37 -0.68 14.50 15.82
C PRO A 37 -1.19 13.46 16.85
N GLY A 38 -2.34 13.71 17.47
CA GLY A 38 -2.95 12.73 18.38
C GLY A 38 -3.30 11.40 17.71
N LYS A 39 -3.72 11.42 16.44
CA LYS A 39 -3.94 10.18 15.67
C LYS A 39 -2.63 9.50 15.32
N TYR A 40 -1.63 10.28 14.90
CA TYR A 40 -0.29 9.77 14.59
C TYR A 40 0.37 9.09 15.80
N GLU A 41 0.23 9.68 16.99
CA GLU A 41 0.69 9.10 18.25
C GLU A 41 -0.09 7.84 18.63
N ALA A 42 -1.43 7.84 18.50
CA ALA A 42 -2.25 6.66 18.75
C ALA A 42 -1.92 5.48 17.80
N MET A 43 -1.38 5.75 16.62
CA MET A 43 -0.86 4.74 15.69
C MET A 43 0.57 4.27 16.04
N GLY A 44 1.15 4.78 17.12
CA GLY A 44 2.50 4.42 17.58
C GLY A 44 3.62 5.16 16.85
N ARG A 45 3.35 6.36 16.31
CA ARG A 45 4.31 7.18 15.55
C ARG A 45 4.97 6.40 14.40
N PRO A 46 4.16 5.93 13.44
CA PRO A 46 4.62 5.04 12.39
C PRO A 46 5.74 5.67 11.55
N SER A 47 6.77 4.89 11.22
CA SER A 47 7.92 5.35 10.44
C SER A 47 8.36 4.32 9.40
N LEU A 48 8.97 4.78 8.31
CA LEU A 48 9.44 3.92 7.21
C LEU A 48 10.80 3.25 7.49
N VAL A 49 11.64 3.84 8.35
CA VAL A 49 13.08 3.48 8.46
C VAL A 49 13.48 3.14 9.90
N LEU A 50 12.79 3.67 10.91
CA LEU A 50 13.09 3.42 12.32
C LEU A 50 12.07 2.40 12.87
N ARG A 51 12.51 1.15 13.06
CA ARG A 51 11.70 0.02 13.58
C ARG A 51 10.41 -0.22 12.79
N ASN A 52 10.53 -0.73 11.56
CA ASN A 52 9.42 -1.31 10.82
C ASN A 52 8.86 -2.52 11.60
N ASN A 53 7.89 -2.28 12.48
CA ASN A 53 7.24 -3.29 13.30
C ASN A 53 5.93 -3.69 12.61
N ILE A 54 5.62 -4.98 12.60
CA ILE A 54 4.35 -5.55 12.12
C ILE A 54 3.15 -4.79 12.70
N ALA A 55 3.24 -4.37 13.98
CA ALA A 55 2.20 -3.58 14.64
C ALA A 55 1.91 -2.24 13.94
N THR A 56 2.94 -1.58 13.42
CA THR A 56 2.88 -0.28 12.75
C THR A 56 2.28 -0.39 11.34
N ASN A 57 2.66 -1.45 10.61
CA ASN A 57 2.07 -1.78 9.32
C ASN A 57 0.59 -2.13 9.47
N TRP A 58 0.27 -2.93 10.50
CA TRP A 58 -1.11 -3.27 10.84
C TRP A 58 -1.93 -2.03 11.20
N ALA A 59 -1.41 -1.12 12.03
CA ALA A 59 -2.08 0.14 12.37
C ALA A 59 -2.38 0.98 11.13
N THR A 60 -1.46 1.02 10.16
CA THR A 60 -1.64 1.76 8.91
C THR A 60 -2.70 1.12 8.02
N LEU A 61 -2.67 -0.21 7.86
CA LEU A 61 -3.71 -0.93 7.13
C LEU A 61 -5.08 -0.77 7.79
N LYS A 62 -5.16 -0.90 9.11
CA LYS A 62 -6.38 -0.66 9.88
C LYS A 62 -6.90 0.76 9.68
N PHE A 63 -6.03 1.77 9.75
CA PHE A 63 -6.38 3.17 9.54
C PHE A 63 -7.00 3.40 8.15
N LEU A 64 -6.38 2.84 7.11
CA LEU A 64 -6.86 2.94 5.73
C LEU A 64 -8.16 2.17 5.55
N VAL A 65 -8.16 0.85 5.78
CA VAL A 65 -9.31 -0.05 5.52
C VAL A 65 -10.51 0.31 6.40
N GLY A 66 -10.27 0.66 7.66
CA GLY A 66 -11.29 1.13 8.60
C GLY A 66 -11.82 2.53 8.27
N ARG A 67 -11.26 3.21 7.26
CA ARG A 67 -11.65 4.56 6.84
C ARG A 67 -11.60 5.58 7.97
N GLU A 68 -10.70 5.37 8.93
CA GLU A 68 -10.58 6.21 10.13
C GLU A 68 -10.22 7.66 9.76
N HIS A 69 -9.58 7.86 8.59
CA HIS A 69 -9.30 9.18 8.01
C HIS A 69 -10.54 10.05 7.79
N ARG A 70 -11.74 9.47 7.61
CA ARG A 70 -12.98 10.24 7.37
C ARG A 70 -13.46 10.97 8.62
N ALA A 71 -13.23 10.38 9.79
CA ALA A 71 -13.63 10.98 11.08
C ALA A 71 -12.76 12.20 11.45
N LEU A 72 -11.60 12.37 10.80
CA LEU A 72 -10.67 13.47 11.07
C LEU A 72 -11.04 14.79 10.38
N GLY A 73 -12.08 14.81 9.53
CA GLY A 73 -12.55 16.02 8.87
C GLY A 73 -11.57 16.63 7.84
N ASP A 74 -10.45 15.97 7.54
CA ASP A 74 -9.45 16.45 6.60
C ASP A 74 -9.68 15.85 5.21
N SER A 75 -10.16 16.69 4.30
CA SER A 75 -10.48 16.32 2.92
C SER A 75 -9.25 15.90 2.11
N GLY A 76 -8.08 16.51 2.36
CA GLY A 76 -6.83 16.15 1.70
C GLY A 76 -6.29 14.80 2.17
N LEU A 77 -6.38 14.54 3.48
CA LEU A 77 -6.02 13.25 4.06
C LEU A 77 -6.96 12.13 3.59
N SER A 78 -8.26 12.43 3.48
CA SER A 78 -9.24 11.46 2.99
C SER A 78 -9.00 11.09 1.54
N LYS A 79 -8.80 12.08 0.65
CA LYS A 79 -8.47 11.83 -0.77
C LYS A 79 -7.20 11.01 -0.92
N LEU A 80 -6.14 11.33 -0.15
CA LEU A 80 -4.90 10.57 -0.15
C LEU A 80 -5.13 9.13 0.30
N SER A 81 -5.86 8.93 1.40
CA SER A 81 -6.12 7.61 1.98
C SER A 81 -7.00 6.73 1.08
N ASP A 82 -8.05 7.30 0.48
CA ASP A 82 -8.91 6.59 -0.48
C ASP A 82 -8.11 6.23 -1.75
N ALA A 83 -7.24 7.12 -2.23
CA ALA A 83 -6.35 6.81 -3.36
C ALA A 83 -5.35 5.69 -3.02
N MET A 84 -4.79 5.69 -1.82
CA MET A 84 -3.91 4.62 -1.33
C MET A 84 -4.65 3.28 -1.26
N LEU A 85 -5.89 3.26 -0.78
CA LEU A 85 -6.72 2.05 -0.77
C LEU A 85 -6.97 1.52 -2.18
N GLY A 86 -7.37 2.39 -3.11
CA GLY A 86 -7.59 2.00 -4.51
C GLY A 86 -6.32 1.45 -5.15
N PHE A 87 -5.19 2.11 -4.92
CA PHE A 87 -3.87 1.67 -5.38
C PHE A 87 -3.49 0.30 -4.82
N PHE A 88 -3.69 0.08 -3.52
CA PHE A 88 -3.44 -1.20 -2.86
C PHE A 88 -4.34 -2.32 -3.41
N ALA A 89 -5.62 -2.03 -3.65
CA ALA A 89 -6.55 -2.98 -4.25
C ALA A 89 -6.12 -3.39 -5.67
N ILE A 90 -5.71 -2.43 -6.51
CA ILE A 90 -5.18 -2.71 -7.86
C ILE A 90 -3.93 -3.59 -7.76
N TYR A 91 -3.00 -3.26 -6.85
CA TYR A 91 -1.80 -4.06 -6.62
C TYR A 91 -2.17 -5.51 -6.27
N LEU A 92 -3.10 -5.73 -5.34
CA LEU A 92 -3.53 -7.08 -4.96
C LEU A 92 -4.14 -7.85 -6.14
N VAL A 93 -5.00 -7.21 -6.93
CA VAL A 93 -5.62 -7.86 -8.11
C VAL A 93 -4.55 -8.29 -9.11
N VAL A 94 -3.61 -7.40 -9.46
CA VAL A 94 -2.53 -7.71 -10.41
C VAL A 94 -1.60 -8.79 -9.85
N PHE A 95 -1.24 -8.69 -8.56
CA PHE A 95 -0.38 -9.65 -7.88
C PHE A 95 -1.01 -11.05 -7.86
N PHE A 96 -2.25 -11.18 -7.39
CA PHE A 96 -2.92 -12.49 -7.33
C PHE A 96 -3.15 -13.07 -8.72
N TRP A 97 -3.56 -12.25 -9.69
CA TRP A 97 -3.70 -12.69 -11.07
C TRP A 97 -2.40 -13.27 -11.62
N LEU A 98 -1.27 -12.59 -11.39
CA LEU A 98 0.05 -13.06 -11.81
C LEU A 98 0.43 -14.38 -11.12
N VAL A 99 0.19 -14.49 -9.81
CA VAL A 99 0.47 -15.72 -9.05
C VAL A 99 -0.34 -16.90 -9.59
N PHE A 100 -1.66 -16.75 -9.76
CA PHE A 100 -2.51 -17.82 -10.30
C PHE A 100 -2.11 -18.22 -11.72
N PHE A 101 -1.76 -17.24 -12.56
CA PHE A 101 -1.27 -17.51 -13.91
C PHE A 101 0.03 -18.33 -13.91
N LEU A 102 1.00 -17.97 -13.07
CA LEU A 102 2.28 -18.66 -12.97
C LEU A 102 2.13 -20.08 -12.37
N VAL A 103 1.33 -20.23 -11.31
CA VAL A 103 1.06 -21.54 -10.69
C VAL A 103 0.33 -22.45 -11.66
N GLY A 104 -0.66 -21.93 -12.40
CA GLY A 104 -1.40 -22.72 -13.39
C GLY A 104 -0.53 -23.24 -14.53
N GLN A 105 0.48 -22.46 -14.96
CA GLN A 105 1.47 -22.94 -15.92
C GLN A 105 2.41 -23.99 -15.33
N ALA A 106 2.83 -23.83 -14.08
CA ALA A 106 3.71 -24.79 -13.41
C ALA A 106 3.03 -26.15 -13.16
N SER A 107 1.71 -26.18 -12.97
CA SER A 107 0.95 -27.43 -12.82
C SER A 107 0.59 -28.12 -14.14
N ALA A 108 0.78 -27.45 -15.28
CA ALA A 108 0.48 -27.96 -16.62
C ALA A 108 1.75 -28.38 -17.40
N ALA A 109 2.94 -28.16 -16.82
CA ALA A 109 4.25 -28.54 -17.36
C ALA A 109 4.75 -29.82 -16.71
#